data_AF-A0AAQ4FJ58-F1
#
_entry.id   AF-A0AAQ4FJ58-F1
#
_cell.length_a   1.000
_cell.length_b   1.000
_cell.length_c   1.000
_cell.angle_alpha   90.00
_cell.angle_beta   90.00
_cell.angle_gamma   90.00
#
_symmetry.space_group_name_H-M   'P 1'
#
loop_
_entity.id
_entity.type
_entity.pdbx_description
1 polymer ?
#
loop_
_entity_poly.entity_id
_entity_poly.type
_entity_poly.pdbx_seq_one_letter_code
_entity_poly.pdbx_strand_id
1 'polypeptide(L)'
;MLVQSRELHTGLSDTACTCKMEDPEEATLHRAEDGRSTDEGPSLLCLPDLVLHKVCLQLSDPFDVLSLGCTCHQLHQLTASKSLWTRLALAWCRGMWHRLSLPSDSDPEDPKQWLLQVLHLCTKERRPTLKHCKFENGETWERIRRTRFDCKVAMLSCAYKGIDERVSPFVLLRRWVYDVALYNRQNPGMQFSGEKPVLGPDNVSELAALGRARQSDLRGRKQPNVHPRFYVSCAGTSVSSWTEDLFPSGPAGSICPILVCPFQRGYSFEWSGVDGLLTCVSQVLEQHLARACLDGRATLSWMASTIRLACESLEKAFFPYLRGAYDLWPVCPVGHAIISMAEEGWPDMAAWQVQLATLGLNWREVMSECAELLRKHETLDAIVDEARIRWRRSLLADIEAVLHCTCCDSPTVTRINLTDSDAIGGDNSRQDMAAAAFVSCSGVLVTWQLLGRGSY
;
A
#
# COMPACT_ATOMS: atom_id res chain seq x y z
N MET A 1 -61.88 -40.38 -2.93
CA MET A 1 -61.21 -39.11 -3.28
C MET A 1 -60.57 -39.30 -4.64
N LEU A 2 -60.92 -38.42 -5.59
CA LEU A 2 -60.20 -37.95 -6.80
C LEU A 2 -59.03 -38.83 -7.33
N VAL A 3 -59.10 -39.44 -8.53
CA VAL A 3 -58.79 -38.85 -9.88
C VAL A 3 -57.28 -38.51 -9.96
N GLN A 4 -56.40 -38.92 -10.90
CA GLN A 4 -56.39 -39.25 -12.35
C GLN A 4 -55.01 -39.96 -12.64
N SER A 5 -54.86 -41.02 -13.45
CA SER A 5 -54.87 -41.19 -14.94
C SER A 5 -53.64 -40.71 -15.74
N ARG A 6 -53.13 -41.65 -16.58
CA ARG A 6 -52.41 -41.56 -17.88
C ARG A 6 -50.89 -41.34 -17.88
N GLU A 7 -50.05 -42.24 -18.43
CA GLU A 7 -49.92 -42.88 -19.76
C GLU A 7 -49.21 -42.05 -20.85
N LEU A 8 -48.09 -42.63 -21.30
CA LEU A 8 -47.58 -42.78 -22.68
C LEU A 8 -47.36 -41.55 -23.58
N HIS A 9 -46.11 -41.30 -23.95
CA HIS A 9 -45.57 -41.52 -25.31
C HIS A 9 -44.14 -40.98 -25.44
N THR A 10 -43.20 -41.85 -25.80
CA THR A 10 -41.87 -41.48 -26.30
C THR A 10 -41.90 -41.47 -27.83
N GLY A 11 -41.70 -40.29 -28.42
CA GLY A 11 -41.66 -40.05 -29.86
C GLY A 11 -40.56 -39.05 -30.22
N LEU A 12 -39.52 -39.58 -30.87
CA LEU A 12 -38.75 -39.09 -32.03
C LEU A 12 -38.53 -37.57 -32.31
N SER A 13 -37.23 -37.32 -32.56
CA SER A 13 -36.57 -36.57 -33.66
C SER A 13 -36.43 -35.04 -33.64
N ASP A 14 -35.14 -34.67 -33.62
CA ASP A 14 -34.42 -33.77 -34.54
C ASP A 14 -34.37 -32.24 -34.36
N THR A 15 -33.10 -31.81 -34.28
CA THR A 15 -32.49 -30.55 -34.73
C THR A 15 -32.85 -29.26 -33.99
N ALA A 16 -31.84 -28.64 -33.36
CA ALA A 16 -31.25 -27.37 -33.82
C ALA A 16 -30.23 -26.79 -32.81
N CYS A 17 -29.17 -26.21 -33.39
CA CYS A 17 -28.44 -25.01 -32.96
C CYS A 17 -28.36 -24.68 -31.46
N THR A 18 -27.16 -24.82 -30.91
CA THR A 18 -26.73 -24.05 -29.73
C THR A 18 -25.80 -22.92 -30.17
N CYS A 19 -26.37 -21.71 -30.28
CA CYS A 19 -25.61 -20.47 -30.25
C CYS A 19 -25.04 -20.30 -28.84
N LYS A 20 -23.72 -20.19 -28.73
CA LYS A 20 -23.03 -19.81 -27.49
C LYS A 20 -23.29 -18.31 -27.24
N MET A 21 -23.71 -17.99 -26.01
CA MET A 21 -23.71 -16.62 -25.52
C MET A 21 -22.26 -16.19 -25.30
N GLU A 22 -21.86 -15.13 -25.98
CA GLU A 22 -20.59 -14.43 -25.79
C GLU A 22 -20.62 -13.61 -24.49
N ASP A 23 -19.47 -13.51 -23.83
CA ASP A 23 -19.26 -12.71 -22.62
C ASP A 23 -19.36 -11.20 -22.94
N PRO A 24 -20.01 -10.38 -22.11
CA PRO A 24 -20.18 -8.94 -22.37
C PRO A 24 -18.86 -8.13 -22.38
N GLU A 25 -17.75 -8.70 -21.91
CA GLU A 25 -16.41 -8.10 -22.02
C GLU A 25 -15.82 -8.22 -23.44
N GLU A 26 -16.10 -9.29 -24.19
CA GLU A 26 -15.65 -9.47 -25.59
C GLU A 26 -16.38 -8.50 -26.56
N ALA A 27 -17.67 -8.26 -26.33
CA ALA A 27 -18.48 -7.36 -27.16
C ALA A 27 -18.07 -5.88 -27.05
N THR A 28 -17.44 -5.49 -25.93
CA THR A 28 -16.98 -4.12 -25.70
C THR A 28 -15.62 -3.85 -26.33
N LEU A 29 -14.78 -4.88 -26.46
CA LEU A 29 -13.52 -4.84 -27.21
C LEU A 29 -13.73 -4.76 -28.72
N HIS A 30 -14.74 -5.46 -29.26
CA HIS A 30 -15.02 -5.45 -30.70
C HIS A 30 -15.60 -4.13 -31.24
N ARG A 31 -16.26 -3.31 -30.41
CA ARG A 31 -16.78 -1.99 -30.86
C ARG A 31 -15.73 -0.88 -30.90
N ALA A 32 -14.55 -1.08 -30.31
CA ALA A 32 -13.45 -0.11 -30.39
C ALA A 32 -12.62 -0.28 -31.69
N GLU A 33 -12.85 -1.34 -32.47
CA GLU A 33 -12.04 -1.65 -33.67
C GLU A 33 -12.55 -0.99 -34.97
N ASP A 34 -13.74 -0.39 -34.98
CA ASP A 34 -14.34 0.20 -36.20
C ASP A 34 -13.89 1.65 -36.50
N GLY A 35 -12.89 2.15 -35.78
CA GLY A 35 -12.30 3.48 -35.95
C GLY A 35 -10.80 3.44 -36.26
N ARG A 36 -10.32 2.52 -37.12
CA ARG A 36 -8.90 2.44 -37.47
C ARG A 36 -8.47 3.59 -38.38
N SER A 37 -7.87 4.62 -37.78
CA SER A 37 -6.80 5.36 -38.44
C SER A 37 -5.61 4.41 -38.57
N THR A 38 -5.30 3.99 -39.79
CA THR A 38 -4.12 3.18 -40.13
C THR A 38 -2.85 4.02 -40.00
N ASP A 39 -2.40 4.22 -38.78
CA ASP A 39 -0.99 4.42 -38.49
C ASP A 39 -0.66 3.50 -37.31
N GLU A 40 -0.81 2.18 -37.57
CA GLU A 40 -0.35 1.15 -36.66
C GLU A 40 1.18 1.22 -36.64
N GLY A 41 1.70 1.99 -35.68
CA GLY A 41 3.12 2.03 -35.39
C GLY A 41 3.71 0.61 -35.25
N PRO A 42 5.03 0.45 -35.37
CA PRO A 42 5.65 -0.87 -35.39
C PRO A 42 5.28 -1.67 -34.13
N SER A 43 4.83 -2.91 -34.33
CA SER A 43 4.52 -3.83 -33.23
C SER A 43 5.71 -3.93 -32.28
N LEU A 44 5.43 -3.94 -30.97
CA LEU A 44 6.44 -4.12 -29.94
C LEU A 44 7.28 -5.38 -30.19
N LEU A 45 6.67 -6.46 -30.68
CA LEU A 45 7.33 -7.73 -30.97
C LEU A 45 8.36 -7.67 -32.11
N CYS A 46 8.32 -6.61 -32.94
CA CYS A 46 9.30 -6.40 -33.99
C CYS A 46 10.61 -5.79 -33.47
N LEU A 47 10.67 -5.38 -32.21
CA LEU A 47 11.89 -4.84 -31.62
C LEU A 47 12.88 -5.96 -31.28
N PRO A 48 14.20 -5.70 -31.36
CA PRO A 48 15.21 -6.65 -30.90
C PRO A 48 15.04 -6.99 -29.42
N ASP A 49 15.31 -8.25 -29.05
CA ASP A 49 15.20 -8.75 -27.67
C ASP A 49 15.97 -7.88 -26.65
N LEU A 50 17.12 -7.34 -27.03
CA LEU A 50 17.88 -6.42 -26.18
C LEU A 50 17.12 -5.12 -25.89
N VAL A 51 16.39 -4.59 -26.87
CA VAL A 51 15.55 -3.40 -26.73
C VAL A 51 14.34 -3.74 -25.86
N LEU A 52 13.69 -4.88 -26.11
CA LEU A 52 12.57 -5.35 -25.29
C LEU A 52 12.98 -5.57 -23.83
N HIS A 53 14.15 -6.17 -23.59
CA HIS A 53 14.69 -6.31 -22.24
C HIS A 53 14.95 -4.94 -21.58
N LYS A 54 15.45 -3.95 -22.33
CA LYS A 54 15.59 -2.57 -21.81
C LYS A 54 14.24 -1.93 -21.47
N VAL A 55 13.19 -2.19 -22.25
CA VAL A 55 11.82 -1.74 -21.94
C VAL A 55 11.33 -2.42 -20.66
N CYS A 56 11.50 -3.73 -20.51
CA CYS A 56 11.15 -4.45 -19.29
C CYS A 56 11.89 -3.90 -18.06
N LEU A 57 13.15 -3.49 -18.21
CA LEU A 57 13.94 -2.87 -17.14
C LEU A 57 13.43 -1.48 -16.70
N GLN A 58 12.58 -0.82 -17.50
CA GLN A 58 11.91 0.43 -17.11
C GLN A 58 10.62 0.17 -16.31
N LEU A 59 10.07 -1.05 -16.38
CA LEU A 59 8.90 -1.40 -15.58
C LEU A 59 9.33 -1.47 -14.11
N SER A 60 8.66 -0.69 -13.28
CA SER A 60 8.95 -0.58 -11.85
C SER A 60 8.02 -1.42 -10.98
N ASP A 61 6.93 -1.95 -11.55
CA ASP A 61 5.95 -2.79 -10.90
C ASP A 61 6.12 -4.27 -11.33
N PRO A 62 6.37 -5.22 -10.40
CA PRO A 62 6.49 -6.63 -10.72
C PRO A 62 5.22 -7.21 -11.35
N PHE A 63 4.04 -6.66 -11.09
CA PHE A 63 2.78 -7.13 -11.67
C PHE A 63 2.64 -6.77 -13.14
N ASP A 64 3.20 -5.64 -13.57
CA ASP A 64 3.23 -5.25 -14.99
C ASP A 64 4.16 -6.19 -15.77
N VAL A 65 5.28 -6.58 -15.16
CA VAL A 65 6.22 -7.56 -15.73
C VAL A 65 5.59 -8.95 -15.83
N LEU A 66 4.83 -9.39 -14.83
CA LEU A 66 4.05 -10.63 -14.93
C LEU A 66 3.03 -10.56 -16.06
N SER A 67 2.25 -9.48 -16.12
CA SER A 67 1.19 -9.30 -17.12
C SER A 67 1.77 -9.31 -18.53
N LEU A 68 2.89 -8.60 -18.74
CA LEU A 68 3.63 -8.61 -20.00
C LEU A 68 4.11 -10.01 -20.36
N GLY A 69 4.64 -10.77 -19.41
CA GLY A 69 5.08 -12.15 -19.62
C GLY A 69 3.98 -13.15 -19.95
N CYS A 70 2.71 -12.81 -19.67
CA CYS A 70 1.55 -13.64 -20.01
C CYS A 70 1.00 -13.39 -21.42
N THR A 71 1.50 -12.37 -22.13
CA THR A 71 0.95 -11.99 -23.44
C THR A 71 1.36 -12.94 -24.57
N CYS A 72 2.63 -13.34 -24.64
CA CYS A 72 3.14 -14.25 -25.66
C CYS A 72 4.43 -14.96 -25.21
N HIS A 73 4.83 -16.00 -25.96
CA HIS A 73 6.00 -16.82 -25.62
C HIS A 73 7.33 -16.03 -25.59
N GLN A 74 7.56 -15.13 -26.55
CA GLN A 74 8.78 -14.32 -26.59
C GLN A 74 8.90 -13.41 -25.36
N LEU A 75 7.81 -12.72 -25.00
CA LEU A 75 7.77 -11.86 -23.82
C LEU A 75 7.83 -12.67 -22.51
N HIS A 76 7.28 -13.89 -22.49
CA HIS A 76 7.46 -14.80 -21.36
C HIS A 76 8.94 -15.12 -21.10
N GLN A 77 9.70 -15.44 -22.15
CA GLN A 77 11.13 -15.73 -22.02
C GLN A 77 11.91 -14.51 -21.55
N LEU A 78 11.63 -13.34 -22.11
CA LEU A 78 12.29 -12.09 -21.75
C LEU A 78 12.00 -11.67 -20.30
N THR A 79 10.73 -11.74 -19.90
CA THR A 79 10.31 -11.41 -18.54
C THR A 79 10.69 -12.47 -17.51
N ALA A 80 11.14 -13.67 -17.90
CA ALA A 80 11.70 -14.67 -16.99
C ALA A 80 13.16 -14.40 -16.58
N SER A 81 13.79 -13.33 -17.09
CA SER A 81 15.17 -12.96 -16.78
C SER A 81 15.43 -12.78 -15.28
N LYS A 82 16.36 -13.55 -14.71
CA LYS A 82 16.77 -13.41 -13.30
C LYS A 82 17.25 -12.00 -12.98
N SER A 83 18.02 -11.39 -13.88
CA SER A 83 18.55 -10.03 -13.67
C SER A 83 17.45 -8.97 -13.59
N LEU A 84 16.37 -9.13 -14.35
CA LEU A 84 15.20 -8.28 -14.30
C LEU A 84 14.51 -8.40 -12.92
N TRP A 85 14.25 -9.63 -12.47
CA TRP A 85 13.61 -9.87 -11.18
C TRP A 85 14.47 -9.46 -9.97
N THR A 86 15.78 -9.67 -10.02
CA THR A 86 16.70 -9.17 -9.00
C THR A 86 16.65 -7.64 -8.91
N ARG A 87 16.66 -6.94 -10.05
CA ARG A 87 16.52 -5.47 -10.07
C ARG A 87 15.17 -5.00 -9.56
N LEU A 88 14.09 -5.68 -9.93
CA LEU A 88 12.75 -5.38 -9.42
C LEU A 88 12.69 -5.57 -7.92
N ALA A 89 13.22 -6.68 -7.38
CA ALA A 89 13.26 -6.92 -5.95
C ALA A 89 14.09 -5.87 -5.21
N LEU A 90 15.27 -5.52 -5.75
CA LEU A 90 16.11 -4.45 -5.20
C LEU A 90 15.35 -3.13 -5.12
N ALA A 91 14.78 -2.71 -6.25
CA ALA A 91 13.94 -1.52 -6.30
C ALA A 91 12.73 -1.66 -5.36
N TRP A 92 12.13 -2.84 -5.26
CA TRP A 92 10.90 -3.09 -4.49
C TRP A 92 11.06 -3.08 -2.98
N CYS A 93 12.16 -3.61 -2.50
CA CYS A 93 12.43 -3.84 -1.09
C CYS A 93 13.36 -2.78 -0.49
N ARG A 94 13.76 -1.77 -1.27
CA ARG A 94 14.73 -0.76 -0.87
C ARG A 94 14.41 -0.09 0.45
N GLY A 95 15.38 -0.10 1.36
CA GLY A 95 15.26 0.46 2.72
C GLY A 95 14.35 -0.33 3.66
N MET A 96 13.74 -1.42 3.20
CA MET A 96 12.74 -2.19 3.94
C MET A 96 13.16 -3.62 4.25
N TRP A 97 14.34 -4.07 3.79
CA TRP A 97 14.85 -5.44 3.96
C TRP A 97 14.75 -5.97 5.39
N HIS A 98 15.05 -5.11 6.38
CA HIS A 98 15.00 -5.46 7.80
C HIS A 98 13.59 -5.72 8.35
N ARG A 99 12.53 -5.36 7.61
CA ARG A 99 11.12 -5.48 8.02
C ARG A 99 10.31 -6.49 7.21
N LEU A 100 10.88 -7.01 6.14
CA LEU A 100 10.16 -7.94 5.28
C LEU A 100 9.98 -9.29 5.96
N SER A 101 8.81 -9.87 5.78
CA SER A 101 8.56 -11.26 6.11
C SER A 101 9.27 -12.13 5.07
N LEU A 102 10.38 -12.73 5.48
CA LEU A 102 11.24 -13.48 4.57
C LEU A 102 10.72 -14.92 4.36
N PRO A 103 10.88 -15.48 3.14
CA PRO A 103 10.70 -16.90 2.89
C PRO A 103 11.60 -17.76 3.78
N SER A 104 11.26 -19.04 3.92
CA SER A 104 12.07 -20.01 4.64
C SER A 104 13.33 -20.39 3.85
N ASP A 105 14.37 -20.87 4.53
CA ASP A 105 15.62 -21.31 3.87
C ASP A 105 15.43 -22.51 2.92
N SER A 106 14.28 -23.20 3.00
CA SER A 106 13.90 -24.28 2.09
C SER A 106 13.20 -23.81 0.80
N ASP A 107 12.88 -22.51 0.69
CA ASP A 107 12.15 -21.96 -0.44
C ASP A 107 13.08 -21.68 -1.65
N PRO A 108 12.54 -21.53 -2.87
CA PRO A 108 13.34 -21.32 -4.07
C PRO A 108 14.14 -20.00 -4.04
N GLU A 109 15.44 -20.08 -4.37
CA GLU A 109 16.35 -18.93 -4.52
C GLU A 109 16.19 -18.18 -5.86
N ASP A 110 15.24 -18.61 -6.71
CA ASP A 110 14.94 -17.91 -7.95
C ASP A 110 14.35 -16.51 -7.64
N PRO A 111 14.92 -15.41 -8.18
CA PRO A 111 14.52 -14.05 -7.80
C PRO A 111 13.04 -13.73 -8.02
N LYS A 112 12.43 -14.32 -9.07
CA LYS A 112 11.00 -14.15 -9.34
C LYS A 112 10.17 -14.80 -8.24
N GLN A 113 10.43 -16.08 -7.96
CA GLN A 113 9.70 -16.82 -6.93
C GLN A 113 9.90 -16.21 -5.55
N TRP A 114 11.13 -15.83 -5.23
CA TRP A 114 11.47 -15.18 -3.96
C TRP A 114 10.66 -13.90 -3.74
N LEU A 115 10.64 -13.00 -4.73
CA LEU A 115 9.89 -11.75 -4.61
C LEU A 115 8.39 -12.00 -4.47
N LEU A 116 7.82 -12.89 -5.29
CA LEU A 116 6.39 -13.22 -5.20
C LEU A 116 6.03 -13.83 -3.84
N GLN A 117 6.90 -14.64 -3.26
CA GLN A 117 6.71 -15.22 -1.93
C GLN A 117 6.75 -14.15 -0.83
N VAL A 118 7.68 -13.20 -0.89
CA VAL A 118 7.71 -12.03 0.03
C VAL A 118 6.38 -11.27 -0.04
N LEU A 119 5.89 -10.96 -1.25
CA LEU A 119 4.62 -10.25 -1.44
C LEU A 119 3.43 -11.03 -0.85
N HIS A 120 3.42 -12.36 -1.03
CA HIS A 120 2.40 -13.24 -0.48
C HIS A 120 2.42 -13.27 1.06
N LEU A 121 3.61 -13.38 1.65
CA LEU A 121 3.79 -13.39 3.12
C LEU A 121 3.28 -12.08 3.74
N CYS A 122 3.68 -10.93 3.19
CA CYS A 122 3.18 -9.63 3.65
C CYS A 122 1.64 -9.54 3.55
N THR A 123 1.06 -10.11 2.49
CA THR A 123 -0.41 -10.12 2.31
C THR A 123 -1.12 -10.99 3.35
N LYS A 124 -0.56 -12.16 3.70
CA LYS A 124 -1.14 -13.08 4.70
C LYS A 124 -1.20 -12.50 6.12
N GLU A 125 -0.27 -11.62 6.48
CA GLU A 125 -0.27 -10.97 7.79
C GLU A 125 -1.45 -10.02 7.99
N ARG A 126 -2.11 -9.62 6.90
CA ARG A 126 -3.24 -8.68 6.91
C ARG A 126 -4.58 -9.39 6.92
N ARG A 127 -5.55 -8.81 7.65
CA ARG A 127 -6.96 -9.24 7.65
C ARG A 127 -7.82 -8.17 6.96
N PRO A 128 -8.24 -8.36 5.69
CA PRO A 128 -9.06 -7.38 5.00
C PRO A 128 -10.47 -7.30 5.62
N THR A 129 -11.05 -6.10 5.62
CA THR A 129 -12.43 -5.85 6.06
C THR A 129 -13.38 -6.19 4.91
N LEU A 130 -13.86 -7.43 4.88
CA LEU A 130 -14.76 -7.89 3.83
C LEU A 130 -16.21 -7.47 4.14
N LYS A 131 -16.62 -6.29 3.67
CA LYS A 131 -18.02 -5.88 3.67
C LYS A 131 -18.40 -5.30 2.31
N HIS A 132 -19.54 -5.76 1.78
CA HIS A 132 -20.27 -5.14 0.68
C HIS A 132 -21.29 -4.17 1.29
N CYS A 133 -21.63 -3.09 0.58
CA CYS A 133 -22.76 -2.23 0.96
C CYS A 133 -23.91 -2.43 -0.01
N LYS A 134 -25.12 -2.50 0.50
CA LYS A 134 -26.35 -2.53 -0.30
C LYS A 134 -27.27 -1.41 0.17
N PHE A 135 -27.62 -0.52 -0.74
CA PHE A 135 -28.43 0.66 -0.44
C PHE A 135 -29.89 0.42 -0.83
N GLU A 136 -30.81 1.16 -0.21
CA GLU A 136 -32.25 0.98 -0.44
C GLU A 136 -32.67 1.27 -1.89
N ASN A 137 -31.95 2.16 -2.57
CA ASN A 137 -32.22 2.54 -3.96
C ASN A 137 -31.74 1.50 -4.99
N GLY A 138 -31.22 0.35 -4.54
CA GLY A 138 -30.69 -0.71 -5.39
C GLY A 138 -29.22 -0.53 -5.80
N GLU A 139 -28.57 0.58 -5.41
CA GLU A 139 -27.12 0.73 -5.58
C GLU A 139 -26.40 -0.26 -4.67
N THR A 140 -25.32 -0.87 -5.17
CA THR A 140 -24.46 -1.71 -4.33
C THR A 140 -22.99 -1.37 -4.55
N TRP A 141 -22.22 -1.40 -3.48
CA TRP A 141 -20.77 -1.26 -3.54
C TRP A 141 -20.13 -2.62 -3.37
N GLU A 142 -19.53 -3.09 -4.45
CA GLU A 142 -18.89 -4.41 -4.51
C GLU A 142 -17.38 -4.26 -4.43
N ARG A 143 -16.77 -4.87 -3.40
CA ARG A 143 -15.32 -4.75 -3.18
C ARG A 143 -14.59 -5.44 -4.31
N ILE A 144 -13.73 -4.69 -5.00
CA ILE A 144 -12.85 -5.22 -6.03
C ILE A 144 -11.78 -6.08 -5.36
N ARG A 145 -11.74 -7.37 -5.69
CA ARG A 145 -10.70 -8.29 -5.20
C ARG A 145 -9.63 -8.44 -6.28
N ARG A 146 -8.50 -7.75 -6.07
CA ARG A 146 -7.34 -7.81 -6.95
C ARG A 146 -6.12 -8.14 -6.11
N THR A 147 -5.56 -9.34 -6.29
CA THR A 147 -4.35 -9.80 -5.58
C THR A 147 -3.20 -8.80 -5.71
N ARG A 148 -3.02 -8.21 -6.91
CA ARG A 148 -1.99 -7.17 -7.13
C ARG A 148 -2.15 -5.96 -6.20
N PHE A 149 -3.39 -5.51 -6.00
CA PHE A 149 -3.70 -4.36 -5.15
C PHE A 149 -3.49 -4.73 -3.69
N ASP A 150 -3.96 -5.91 -3.27
CA ASP A 150 -3.79 -6.40 -1.91
C ASP A 150 -2.31 -6.51 -1.52
N CYS A 151 -1.44 -7.01 -2.42
CA CYS A 151 0.00 -7.06 -2.21
C CYS A 151 0.63 -5.67 -2.06
N LYS A 152 0.26 -4.71 -2.92
CA LYS A 152 0.78 -3.33 -2.83
C LYS A 152 0.40 -2.67 -1.49
N VAL A 153 -0.85 -2.81 -1.07
CA VAL A 153 -1.30 -2.27 0.22
C VAL A 153 -0.63 -3.01 1.38
N ALA A 154 -0.43 -4.33 1.29
CA ALA A 154 0.26 -5.08 2.32
C ALA A 154 1.72 -4.62 2.51
N MET A 155 2.44 -4.39 1.42
CA MET A 155 3.79 -3.82 1.48
C MET A 155 3.80 -2.43 2.12
N LEU A 156 2.84 -1.58 1.76
CA LEU A 156 2.68 -0.27 2.40
C LEU A 156 2.43 -0.43 3.90
N SER A 157 1.52 -1.31 4.33
CA SER A 157 1.26 -1.60 5.75
C SER A 157 2.53 -2.05 6.49
N CYS A 158 3.33 -2.95 5.91
CA CYS A 158 4.61 -3.38 6.50
C CYS A 158 5.57 -2.20 6.70
N ALA A 159 5.58 -1.22 5.79
CA ALA A 159 6.42 -0.02 5.90
C ALA A 159 6.04 0.93 7.03
N TYR A 160 4.81 0.84 7.56
CA TYR A 160 4.35 1.61 8.72
C TYR A 160 4.45 0.87 10.06
N LYS A 161 4.76 -0.44 10.07
CA LYS A 161 4.73 -1.30 11.26
C LYS A 161 5.49 -0.75 12.48
N GLY A 162 6.73 -0.27 12.33
CA GLY A 162 7.45 0.27 13.50
C GLY A 162 6.87 1.58 14.05
N ILE A 163 6.13 2.36 13.24
CA ILE A 163 5.38 3.49 13.78
C ILE A 163 4.13 3.02 14.54
N ASP A 164 3.50 1.94 14.07
CA ASP A 164 2.35 1.31 14.73
C ASP A 164 2.72 0.71 16.10
N GLU A 165 3.96 0.23 16.25
CA GLU A 165 4.48 -0.39 17.47
C GLU A 165 5.00 0.62 18.52
N ARG A 166 5.09 1.91 18.18
CA ARG A 166 5.54 2.94 19.13
C ARG A 166 4.53 3.14 20.25
N VAL A 167 5.01 2.98 21.47
CA VAL A 167 4.23 3.22 22.69
C VAL A 167 3.96 4.72 22.82
N SER A 168 2.71 5.12 22.64
CA SER A 168 2.23 6.43 23.09
C SER A 168 1.45 6.24 24.38
N PRO A 169 1.69 7.05 25.43
CA PRO A 169 0.86 7.01 26.64
C PRO A 169 -0.61 7.36 26.33
N PHE A 170 -0.87 7.96 25.17
CA PHE A 170 -2.20 8.36 24.73
C PHE A 170 -2.78 7.44 23.65
N VAL A 171 -2.04 6.49 23.07
CA VAL A 171 -2.55 5.65 21.97
C VAL A 171 -2.16 4.20 22.24
N LEU A 172 -3.15 3.36 22.60
CA LEU A 172 -2.96 1.94 22.87
C LEU A 172 -2.65 1.14 21.61
N LEU A 173 -3.27 1.50 20.49
CA LEU A 173 -3.13 0.77 19.25
C LEU A 173 -3.22 1.72 18.06
N ARG A 174 -2.07 2.03 17.46
CA ARG A 174 -2.00 2.81 16.23
C ARG A 174 -1.80 1.84 15.07
N ARG A 175 -2.67 1.90 14.06
CA ARG A 175 -2.40 1.29 12.75
C ARG A 175 -2.63 2.31 11.66
N TRP A 176 -1.54 2.88 11.15
CA TRP A 176 -1.57 3.89 10.09
C TRP A 176 -2.29 3.40 8.84
N VAL A 177 -2.02 2.16 8.42
CA VAL A 177 -2.68 1.50 7.29
C VAL A 177 -3.42 0.27 7.82
N TYR A 178 -4.63 0.46 8.33
CA TYR A 178 -5.46 -0.66 8.82
C TYR A 178 -6.04 -1.46 7.65
N ASP A 179 -6.73 -0.78 6.74
CA ASP A 179 -7.25 -1.34 5.50
C ASP A 179 -7.36 -0.23 4.45
N VAL A 180 -7.32 -0.62 3.19
CA VAL A 180 -7.58 0.20 2.01
C VAL A 180 -8.32 -0.72 1.04
N ALA A 181 -9.46 -0.27 0.53
CA ALA A 181 -10.29 -1.04 -0.37
C ALA A 181 -10.83 -0.19 -1.52
N LEU A 182 -10.98 -0.85 -2.67
CA LEU A 182 -11.62 -0.29 -3.85
C LEU A 182 -12.96 -1.00 -4.06
N TYR A 183 -13.95 -0.26 -4.52
CA TYR A 183 -15.29 -0.76 -4.79
C TYR A 183 -15.78 -0.29 -6.16
N ASN A 184 -16.45 -1.20 -6.87
CA ASN A 184 -17.28 -0.85 -8.02
C ASN A 184 -18.67 -0.45 -7.52
N ARG A 185 -19.26 0.58 -8.15
CA ARG A 185 -20.64 0.99 -7.92
C ARG A 185 -21.54 0.31 -8.94
N GLN A 186 -22.34 -0.65 -8.51
CA GLN A 186 -23.37 -1.27 -9.35
C GLN A 186 -24.68 -0.48 -9.22
N ASN A 187 -25.36 -0.22 -10.34
CA ASN A 187 -26.60 0.56 -10.40
C ASN A 187 -26.50 1.89 -9.63
N PRO A 188 -25.58 2.80 -10.03
CA PRO A 188 -25.39 4.05 -9.30
C PRO A 188 -26.67 4.88 -9.31
N GLY A 189 -27.27 5.03 -8.14
CA GLY A 189 -28.52 5.77 -7.93
C GLY A 189 -28.38 6.92 -6.95
N MET A 190 -27.28 6.98 -6.19
CA MET A 190 -26.98 8.09 -5.28
C MET A 190 -26.11 9.14 -5.96
N GLN A 191 -26.53 10.39 -5.85
CA GLN A 191 -25.67 11.54 -6.13
C GLN A 191 -24.96 11.97 -4.85
N PHE A 192 -23.64 11.82 -4.85
CA PHE A 192 -22.79 12.25 -3.76
C PHE A 192 -22.26 13.68 -3.95
N SER A 193 -22.26 14.17 -5.18
CA SER A 193 -21.89 15.54 -5.55
C SER A 193 -22.94 16.55 -5.08
N GLY A 194 -22.58 17.49 -4.22
CA GLY A 194 -23.44 18.59 -3.74
C GLY A 194 -23.08 19.06 -2.32
N GLU A 195 -23.60 20.22 -1.90
CA GLU A 195 -23.28 20.81 -0.58
C GLU A 195 -23.74 19.95 0.61
N LYS A 196 -24.77 19.12 0.42
CA LYS A 196 -25.22 18.10 1.39
C LYS A 196 -25.86 16.93 0.64
N PRO A 197 -25.16 15.79 0.42
CA PRO A 197 -25.83 14.60 -0.11
C PRO A 197 -26.94 14.19 0.87
N VAL A 198 -28.19 14.13 0.37
CA VAL A 198 -29.33 13.68 1.17
C VAL A 198 -29.28 12.15 1.21
N LEU A 199 -28.55 11.62 2.19
CA LEU A 199 -28.47 10.19 2.42
C LEU A 199 -29.66 9.77 3.30
N GLY A 200 -30.48 8.85 2.81
CA GLY A 200 -31.54 8.22 3.60
C GLY A 200 -30.98 7.53 4.85
N PRO A 201 -31.79 7.36 5.92
CA PRO A 201 -31.33 6.79 7.20
C PRO A 201 -30.72 5.39 7.07
N ASP A 202 -31.20 4.57 6.14
CA ASP A 202 -30.68 3.22 5.90
C ASP A 202 -29.34 3.27 5.17
N ASN A 203 -29.18 4.15 4.18
CA ASN A 203 -27.90 4.36 3.49
C ASN A 203 -26.82 4.84 4.44
N VAL A 204 -27.17 5.75 5.36
CA VAL A 204 -26.27 6.21 6.43
C VAL A 204 -25.88 5.05 7.35
N SER A 205 -26.82 4.15 7.68
CA SER A 205 -26.56 2.99 8.53
C SER A 205 -25.60 2.00 7.86
N GLU A 206 -25.77 1.75 6.57
CA GLU A 206 -24.87 0.91 5.76
C GLU A 206 -23.47 1.50 5.64
N LEU A 207 -23.34 2.80 5.36
CA LEU A 207 -22.06 3.50 5.31
C LEU A 207 -21.33 3.47 6.66
N ALA A 208 -22.05 3.68 7.77
CA ALA A 208 -21.49 3.58 9.12
C ALA A 208 -21.04 2.13 9.44
N ALA A 209 -21.68 1.12 8.85
CA ALA A 209 -21.33 -0.29 9.04
C ALA A 209 -20.12 -0.74 8.20
N LEU A 210 -19.92 -0.15 7.01
CA LEU A 210 -18.85 -0.49 6.04
C LEU A 210 -17.48 -0.51 6.69
N GLY A 211 -17.22 0.46 7.57
CA GLY A 211 -15.89 0.59 8.15
C GLY A 211 -15.62 -0.17 9.44
N ARG A 212 -16.60 -0.90 10.00
CA ARG A 212 -16.62 -1.21 11.45
C ARG A 212 -16.50 0.05 12.32
N ALA A 213 -16.70 1.25 11.74
CA ALA A 213 -16.55 2.57 12.37
C ALA A 213 -17.24 2.58 13.71
N ARG A 214 -18.56 2.38 13.71
CA ARG A 214 -19.38 2.32 14.93
C ARG A 214 -19.02 1.19 15.89
N GLN A 215 -18.56 0.03 15.40
CA GLN A 215 -18.22 -1.14 16.22
C GLN A 215 -16.89 -0.94 16.96
N SER A 216 -15.96 -0.26 16.32
CA SER A 216 -14.65 0.06 16.86
C SER A 216 -14.66 1.35 17.67
N ASP A 217 -15.59 2.26 17.39
CA ASP A 217 -15.66 3.59 18.01
C ASP A 217 -16.11 3.56 19.49
N LEU A 218 -15.41 4.31 20.35
CA LEU A 218 -15.69 4.39 21.79
C LEU A 218 -17.06 5.02 22.07
N ARG A 219 -17.48 6.03 21.32
CA ARG A 219 -18.80 6.65 21.49
C ARG A 219 -19.89 5.67 21.07
N GLY A 220 -19.70 4.93 19.99
CA GLY A 220 -20.58 3.86 19.54
C GLY A 220 -20.71 2.74 20.59
N ARG A 221 -19.61 2.36 21.23
CA ARG A 221 -19.58 1.35 22.31
C ARG A 221 -20.21 1.84 23.60
N LYS A 222 -19.91 3.08 24.03
CA LYS A 222 -20.45 3.69 25.26
C LYS A 222 -21.91 4.11 25.11
N GLN A 223 -22.34 4.42 23.89
CA GLN A 223 -23.70 4.87 23.58
C GLN A 223 -24.23 4.07 22.38
N PRO A 224 -24.67 2.81 22.60
CA PRO A 224 -25.09 1.91 21.52
C PRO A 224 -26.28 2.46 20.72
N ASN A 225 -27.04 3.41 21.26
CA ASN A 225 -28.21 4.01 20.62
C ASN A 225 -27.92 5.31 19.84
N VAL A 226 -26.65 5.72 19.69
CA VAL A 226 -26.33 6.90 18.86
C VAL A 226 -26.73 6.63 17.42
N HIS A 227 -27.54 7.54 16.89
CA HIS A 227 -28.04 7.44 15.52
C HIS A 227 -26.88 7.50 14.51
N PRO A 228 -26.81 6.59 13.53
CA PRO A 228 -25.75 6.54 12.50
C PRO A 228 -25.46 7.86 11.79
N ARG A 229 -26.48 8.71 11.61
CA ARG A 229 -26.38 10.08 11.06
C ARG A 229 -25.32 10.97 11.70
N PHE A 230 -24.90 10.67 12.92
CA PHE A 230 -23.85 11.44 13.60
C PHE A 230 -22.43 10.98 13.26
N TYR A 231 -22.28 9.88 12.50
CA TYR A 231 -20.99 9.33 12.07
C TYR A 231 -20.69 9.55 10.59
N VAL A 232 -21.72 9.77 9.77
CA VAL A 232 -21.56 9.94 8.32
C VAL A 232 -21.75 11.40 7.98
N SER A 233 -20.70 12.03 7.43
CA SER A 233 -20.75 13.42 6.96
C SER A 233 -20.06 13.55 5.61
N CYS A 234 -20.58 14.44 4.76
CA CYS A 234 -19.88 14.85 3.55
C CYS A 234 -18.83 15.89 3.93
N ALA A 235 -17.57 15.64 3.59
CA ALA A 235 -16.47 16.56 3.87
C ALA A 235 -16.27 17.57 2.73
N GLY A 236 -16.46 17.14 1.48
CA GLY A 236 -16.26 18.01 0.31
C GLY A 236 -16.25 17.24 -1.00
N THR A 237 -16.25 17.99 -2.11
CA THR A 237 -16.17 17.46 -3.49
C THR A 237 -15.09 18.22 -4.25
N SER A 238 -14.26 17.52 -5.03
CA SER A 238 -13.22 18.10 -5.88
C SER A 238 -13.28 17.50 -7.29
N VAL A 239 -12.92 18.30 -8.29
CA VAL A 239 -13.00 17.95 -9.73
C VAL A 239 -11.64 17.51 -10.29
N SER A 240 -10.54 18.07 -9.79
CA SER A 240 -9.20 17.86 -10.35
C SER A 240 -8.14 17.49 -9.32
N SER A 241 -8.23 18.05 -8.10
CA SER A 241 -7.17 17.96 -7.09
C SER A 241 -7.62 17.17 -5.86
N TRP A 242 -8.49 16.17 -6.05
CA TRP A 242 -9.10 15.42 -4.95
C TRP A 242 -8.11 14.72 -4.02
N THR A 243 -6.91 14.37 -4.54
CA THR A 243 -5.80 13.82 -3.77
C THR A 243 -5.21 14.82 -2.77
N GLU A 244 -5.27 16.11 -3.06
CA GLU A 244 -4.76 17.19 -2.20
C GLU A 244 -5.88 17.79 -1.35
N ASP A 245 -7.03 18.08 -1.97
CA ASP A 245 -8.12 18.87 -1.37
C ASP A 245 -8.96 18.08 -0.37
N LEU A 246 -9.19 16.79 -0.65
CA LEU A 246 -10.19 16.02 0.09
C LEU A 246 -9.57 15.21 1.22
N PHE A 247 -8.28 14.90 1.19
CA PHE A 247 -7.65 14.17 2.28
C PHE A 247 -7.44 15.06 3.50
N PRO A 248 -7.67 14.54 4.71
CA PRO A 248 -7.51 15.34 5.91
C PRO A 248 -6.04 15.73 6.09
N SER A 249 -5.81 17.03 6.22
CA SER A 249 -4.53 17.62 6.63
C SER A 249 -4.65 18.23 8.02
N GLY A 250 -3.75 17.87 8.93
CA GLY A 250 -3.63 18.50 10.23
C GLY A 250 -2.48 19.52 10.27
N PRO A 251 -2.25 20.17 11.42
CA PRO A 251 -1.02 20.95 11.66
C PRO A 251 0.25 20.11 11.52
N ALA A 252 0.11 18.79 11.57
CA ALA A 252 1.13 17.79 11.33
C ALA A 252 1.18 17.27 9.87
N GLY A 253 0.51 17.92 8.91
CA GLY A 253 0.53 17.56 7.50
C GLY A 253 -0.60 16.62 7.12
N SER A 254 -0.54 16.06 5.90
CA SER A 254 -1.55 15.12 5.39
C SER A 254 -1.48 13.80 6.15
N ILE A 255 -2.59 13.38 6.76
CA ILE A 255 -2.66 12.11 7.51
C ILE A 255 -2.95 10.93 6.57
N CYS A 256 -2.86 11.13 5.25
CA CYS A 256 -3.10 10.06 4.28
C CYS A 256 -1.81 9.32 3.91
N PRO A 257 -1.55 8.12 4.46
CA PRO A 257 -0.37 7.33 4.13
C PRO A 257 -0.35 6.82 2.68
N ILE A 258 -1.39 7.10 1.87
CA ILE A 258 -1.49 6.72 0.45
C ILE A 258 -0.92 7.81 -0.46
N LEU A 259 -0.96 9.08 -0.06
CA LEU A 259 -0.63 10.20 -0.96
C LEU A 259 0.59 10.99 -0.52
N VAL A 260 0.73 11.25 0.78
CA VAL A 260 1.77 12.14 1.31
C VAL A 260 2.30 11.57 2.62
N CYS A 261 3.55 11.88 2.97
CA CYS A 261 4.06 11.52 4.28
C CYS A 261 3.27 12.26 5.34
N PRO A 262 2.85 11.61 6.44
CA PRO A 262 2.40 12.35 7.61
C PRO A 262 3.49 13.22 8.25
N PHE A 263 4.72 13.21 7.72
CA PHE A 263 5.84 14.00 8.20
C PHE A 263 6.45 14.75 7.00
N GLN A 264 5.84 15.86 6.61
CA GLN A 264 6.42 16.79 5.62
C GLN A 264 7.66 17.50 6.17
N ARG A 265 8.53 17.99 5.27
CA ARG A 265 9.68 18.84 5.64
C ARG A 265 9.19 20.05 6.46
N GLY A 266 9.82 20.28 7.62
CA GLY A 266 9.51 21.41 8.50
C GLY A 266 9.01 21.04 9.91
N TYR A 267 8.80 19.75 10.22
CA TYR A 267 8.58 19.36 11.61
C TYR A 267 9.86 19.51 12.43
N SER A 268 9.75 20.17 13.58
CA SER A 268 10.83 20.33 14.56
C SER A 268 11.10 19.06 15.37
N PHE A 269 10.49 17.93 15.02
CA PHE A 269 10.55 16.68 15.78
C PHE A 269 10.72 15.48 14.85
N GLU A 270 11.65 14.60 15.20
CA GLU A 270 11.94 13.36 14.48
C GLU A 270 10.97 12.24 14.89
N TRP A 271 10.19 11.75 13.93
CA TRP A 271 9.16 10.74 14.19
C TRP A 271 9.61 9.31 13.91
N SER A 272 10.65 9.12 13.11
CA SER A 272 11.16 7.81 12.71
C SER A 272 12.21 7.25 13.66
N GLY A 273 12.88 8.06 14.48
CA GLY A 273 13.83 7.62 15.52
C GLY A 273 14.73 6.45 15.09
N VAL A 274 14.80 5.40 15.92
CA VAL A 274 15.62 4.20 15.65
C VAL A 274 15.20 3.50 14.35
N ASP A 275 13.90 3.46 14.03
CA ASP A 275 13.44 2.91 12.74
C ASP A 275 13.99 3.65 11.52
N GLY A 276 14.17 4.97 11.66
CA GLY A 276 14.81 5.81 10.66
C GLY A 276 16.27 5.43 10.46
N LEU A 277 17.00 5.22 11.55
CA LEU A 277 18.37 4.69 11.53
C LEU A 277 18.43 3.34 10.81
N LEU A 278 17.56 2.39 11.17
CA LEU A 278 17.55 1.06 10.56
C LEU A 278 17.21 1.11 9.06
N THR A 279 16.29 1.98 8.67
CA THR A 279 15.96 2.23 7.25
C THR A 279 17.17 2.79 6.50
N CYS A 280 17.88 3.77 7.08
CA CYS A 280 19.07 4.37 6.50
C CYS A 280 20.18 3.33 6.29
N VAL A 281 20.52 2.58 7.35
CA VAL A 281 21.52 1.50 7.29
C VAL A 281 21.10 0.40 6.32
N SER A 282 19.82 0.03 6.29
CA SER A 282 19.30 -0.95 5.34
C SER A 282 19.50 -0.51 3.88
N GLN A 283 19.38 0.79 3.57
CA GLN A 283 19.68 1.33 2.24
C GLN A 283 21.18 1.34 1.93
N VAL A 284 22.04 1.67 2.89
CA VAL A 284 23.50 1.67 2.70
C VAL A 284 24.00 0.23 2.48
N LEU A 285 23.61 -0.71 3.33
CA LEU A 285 24.01 -2.11 3.18
C LEU A 285 23.53 -2.72 1.85
N GLU A 286 22.33 -2.36 1.38
CA GLU A 286 21.88 -2.76 0.05
C GLU A 286 22.83 -2.28 -1.06
N GLN A 287 23.35 -1.04 -0.99
CA GLN A 287 24.27 -0.52 -2.01
C GLN A 287 25.56 -1.34 -2.10
N HIS A 288 26.07 -1.80 -0.96
CA HIS A 288 27.26 -2.67 -0.90
C HIS A 288 26.99 -4.09 -1.42
N LEU A 289 25.79 -4.63 -1.19
CA LEU A 289 25.46 -6.04 -1.48
C LEU A 289 24.75 -6.26 -2.82
N ALA A 290 24.08 -5.24 -3.37
CA ALA A 290 23.24 -5.34 -4.56
C ALA A 290 24.03 -5.86 -5.77
N ARG A 291 25.29 -5.42 -5.94
CA ARG A 291 26.12 -5.83 -7.07
C ARG A 291 26.39 -7.33 -7.06
N ALA A 292 26.66 -7.93 -5.91
CA ALA A 292 26.86 -9.37 -5.80
C ALA A 292 25.60 -10.15 -6.21
N CYS A 293 24.40 -9.63 -5.89
CA CYS A 293 23.13 -10.23 -6.31
C CYS A 293 22.89 -10.09 -7.82
N LEU A 294 23.19 -8.91 -8.39
CA LEU A 294 23.05 -8.65 -9.83
C LEU A 294 24.01 -9.48 -10.67
N ASP A 295 25.22 -9.71 -10.16
CA ASP A 295 26.24 -10.57 -10.78
C ASP A 295 25.94 -12.07 -10.58
N GLY A 296 24.91 -12.43 -9.80
CA GLY A 296 24.56 -13.82 -9.46
C GLY A 296 25.54 -14.52 -8.51
N ARG A 297 26.42 -13.77 -7.83
CA ARG A 297 27.38 -14.28 -6.84
C ARG A 297 26.76 -14.48 -5.46
N ALA A 298 25.65 -13.80 -5.19
CA ALA A 298 24.86 -13.92 -3.97
C ALA A 298 23.37 -14.00 -4.32
N THR A 299 22.56 -14.55 -3.41
CA THR A 299 21.11 -14.62 -3.59
C THR A 299 20.39 -13.49 -2.86
N LEU A 300 19.15 -13.20 -3.28
CA LEU A 300 18.30 -12.23 -2.58
C LEU A 300 17.99 -12.67 -1.15
N SER A 301 17.79 -13.98 -0.92
CA SER A 301 17.55 -14.53 0.41
C SER A 301 18.72 -14.25 1.36
N TRP A 302 19.95 -14.52 0.89
CA TRP A 302 21.17 -14.24 1.64
C TRP A 302 21.32 -12.76 1.97
N MET A 303 21.11 -11.88 0.99
CA MET A 303 21.21 -10.43 1.20
C MET A 303 20.16 -9.93 2.19
N ALA A 304 18.90 -10.35 2.04
CA ALA A 304 17.81 -9.95 2.93
C ALA A 304 18.07 -10.39 4.38
N SER A 305 18.49 -11.64 4.58
CA SER A 305 18.84 -12.17 5.91
C SER A 305 20.04 -11.46 6.52
N THR A 306 21.07 -11.19 5.71
CA THR A 306 22.26 -10.45 6.14
C THR A 306 21.92 -9.04 6.60
N ILE A 307 21.14 -8.29 5.81
CA ILE A 307 20.74 -6.93 6.16
C ILE A 307 19.86 -6.94 7.42
N ARG A 308 18.90 -7.87 7.51
CA ARG A 308 18.04 -7.99 8.70
C ARG A 308 18.87 -8.24 9.97
N LEU A 309 19.79 -9.20 9.94
CA LEU A 309 20.68 -9.49 11.08
C LEU A 309 21.57 -8.29 11.45
N ALA A 310 22.10 -7.59 10.45
CA ALA A 310 22.89 -6.37 10.69
C ALA A 310 22.06 -5.26 11.34
N CYS A 311 20.82 -5.03 10.89
CA CYS A 311 19.92 -4.06 11.49
C CYS A 311 19.49 -4.44 12.91
N GLU A 312 19.12 -5.70 13.15
CA GLU A 312 18.76 -6.20 14.50
C GLU A 312 19.95 -6.09 15.48
N SER A 313 21.17 -6.38 15.00
CA SER A 313 22.38 -6.23 15.81
C SER A 313 22.68 -4.76 16.12
N LEU A 314 22.46 -3.86 15.16
CA LEU A 314 22.64 -2.43 15.36
C LEU A 314 21.65 -1.89 16.38
N GLU A 315 20.37 -2.25 16.26
CA GLU A 315 19.33 -1.82 17.20
C GLU A 315 19.72 -2.18 18.64
N LYS A 316 20.14 -3.43 18.87
CA LYS A 316 20.63 -3.90 20.17
C LYS A 316 21.87 -3.15 20.65
N ALA A 317 22.81 -2.84 19.76
CA ALA A 317 24.03 -2.10 20.10
C ALA A 317 23.75 -0.62 20.43
N PHE A 318 22.79 0.00 19.75
CA PHE A 318 22.45 1.41 19.92
C PHE A 318 21.50 1.67 21.09
N PHE A 319 20.61 0.73 21.42
CA PHE A 319 19.58 0.89 22.45
C PHE A 319 20.09 1.44 23.79
N PRO A 320 21.24 0.99 24.35
CA PRO A 320 21.78 1.53 25.61
C PRO A 320 22.12 3.03 25.56
N TYR A 321 22.46 3.54 24.38
CA TYR A 321 22.86 4.94 24.16
C TYR A 321 21.68 5.86 23.84
N LEU A 322 20.51 5.29 23.54
CA LEU A 322 19.35 6.04 23.09
C LEU A 322 18.98 7.16 24.06
N ARG A 323 18.93 6.87 25.37
CA ARG A 323 18.63 7.88 26.39
C ARG A 323 19.63 9.02 26.37
N GLY A 324 20.94 8.72 26.28
CA GLY A 324 21.99 9.73 26.20
C GLY A 324 21.87 10.60 24.95
N ALA A 325 21.46 10.03 23.81
CA ALA A 325 21.20 10.81 22.60
C ALA A 325 20.03 11.79 22.77
N TYR A 326 18.94 11.39 23.43
CA TYR A 326 17.83 12.30 23.76
C TYR A 326 18.25 13.42 24.73
N ASP A 327 19.12 13.11 25.69
CA ASP A 327 19.63 14.10 26.65
C ASP A 327 20.56 15.13 26.00
N LEU A 328 21.39 14.70 25.03
CA LEU A 328 22.34 15.57 24.31
C LEU A 328 21.67 16.38 23.19
N TRP A 329 20.75 15.77 22.45
CA TRP A 329 20.09 16.36 21.29
C TRP A 329 18.56 16.21 21.40
N PRO A 330 17.87 17.13 22.11
CA PRO A 330 16.42 17.06 22.28
C PRO A 330 15.62 17.16 20.97
N VAL A 331 16.23 17.72 19.93
CA VAL A 331 15.67 17.83 18.58
C VAL A 331 16.42 16.86 17.68
N CYS A 332 15.70 15.93 17.03
CA CYS A 332 16.26 14.93 16.10
C CYS A 332 17.42 14.08 16.67
N PRO A 333 17.24 13.44 17.85
CA PRO A 333 18.32 12.77 18.57
C PRO A 333 19.01 11.66 17.77
N VAL A 334 18.25 10.85 17.02
CA VAL A 334 18.84 9.74 16.27
C VAL A 334 19.56 10.22 15.02
N GLY A 335 18.99 11.21 14.32
CA GLY A 335 19.67 11.90 13.22
C GLY A 335 21.01 12.49 13.66
N HIS A 336 21.07 13.19 14.79
CA HIS A 336 22.32 13.71 15.34
C HIS A 336 23.29 12.60 15.77
N ALA A 337 22.78 11.52 16.37
CA ALA A 337 23.62 10.37 16.71
C ALA A 337 24.30 9.74 15.47
N ILE A 338 23.62 9.69 14.31
CA ILE A 338 24.24 9.23 13.06
C ILE A 338 25.43 10.11 12.67
N ILE A 339 25.26 11.43 12.74
CA ILE A 339 26.34 12.38 12.41
C ILE A 339 27.51 12.24 13.40
N SER A 340 27.23 12.17 14.70
CA SER A 340 28.27 11.98 15.73
C SER A 340 28.98 10.62 15.60
N MET A 341 28.26 9.55 15.25
CA MET A 341 28.87 8.23 14.97
C MET A 341 29.82 8.28 13.77
N ALA A 342 29.45 9.03 12.72
CA ALA A 342 30.27 9.19 11.53
C ALA A 342 31.52 10.06 11.77
N GLU A 343 31.35 11.21 12.44
CA GLU A 343 32.39 12.24 12.56
C GLU A 343 33.27 12.07 13.79
N GLU A 344 32.66 11.73 14.93
CA GLU A 344 33.32 11.68 16.25
C GLU A 344 33.52 10.24 16.72
N GLY A 345 32.81 9.28 16.12
CA GLY A 345 32.85 7.89 16.52
C GLY A 345 32.07 7.59 17.80
N TRP A 346 31.11 8.44 18.16
CA TRP A 346 30.28 8.26 19.34
C TRP A 346 28.79 8.17 18.97
N PRO A 347 28.02 7.26 19.61
CA PRO A 347 28.48 6.14 20.42
C PRO A 347 29.36 5.15 19.63
N ASP A 348 30.27 4.48 20.33
CA ASP A 348 31.11 3.45 19.73
C ASP A 348 30.28 2.21 19.38
N MET A 349 30.33 1.80 18.11
CA MET A 349 29.60 0.64 17.59
C MET A 349 30.50 -0.59 17.39
N ALA A 350 31.58 -0.72 18.16
CA ALA A 350 32.46 -1.90 18.14
C ALA A 350 31.71 -3.23 18.30
N ALA A 351 30.63 -3.27 19.09
CA ALA A 351 29.80 -4.47 19.21
C ALA A 351 29.09 -4.85 17.90
N TRP A 352 28.69 -3.86 17.10
CA TRP A 352 28.08 -4.07 15.78
C TRP A 352 29.10 -4.43 14.69
N GLN A 353 30.37 -4.03 14.86
CA GLN A 353 31.46 -4.32 13.93
C GLN A 353 31.64 -5.83 13.67
N VAL A 354 31.34 -6.69 14.65
CA VAL A 354 31.44 -8.15 14.51
C VAL A 354 30.55 -8.64 13.36
N GLN A 355 29.33 -8.11 13.26
CA GLN A 355 28.39 -8.48 12.20
C GLN A 355 28.85 -7.93 10.84
N LEU A 356 29.33 -6.69 10.78
CA LEU A 356 29.78 -6.05 9.53
C LEU A 356 31.11 -6.60 9.00
N ALA A 357 31.99 -7.09 9.87
CA ALA A 357 33.28 -7.67 9.47
C ALA A 357 33.09 -8.89 8.55
N THR A 358 32.00 -9.64 8.72
CA THR A 358 31.64 -10.76 7.82
C THR A 358 31.36 -10.32 6.38
N LEU A 359 31.06 -9.03 6.19
CA LEU A 359 30.79 -8.39 4.90
C LEU A 359 32.01 -7.60 4.39
N GLY A 360 33.10 -7.56 5.15
CA GLY A 360 34.25 -6.71 4.86
C GLY A 360 33.97 -5.22 5.01
N LEU A 361 32.96 -4.84 5.80
CA LEU A 361 32.55 -3.45 6.00
C LEU A 361 32.99 -2.91 7.37
N ASN A 362 33.30 -1.62 7.44
CA ASN A 362 33.56 -0.90 8.69
C ASN A 362 32.30 -0.14 9.14
N TRP A 363 31.95 -0.22 10.42
CA TRP A 363 30.75 0.46 10.93
C TRP A 363 30.79 1.98 10.76
N ARG A 364 31.98 2.59 10.87
CA ARG A 364 32.16 4.03 10.73
C ARG A 364 32.00 4.48 9.28
N GLU A 365 32.46 3.67 8.33
CA GLU A 365 32.22 3.91 6.89
C GLU A 365 30.72 3.83 6.58
N VAL A 366 30.03 2.79 7.09
CA VAL A 366 28.58 2.66 6.95
C VAL A 366 27.83 3.85 7.55
N MET A 367 28.23 4.32 8.74
CA MET A 367 27.63 5.51 9.35
C MET A 367 27.96 6.80 8.60
N SER A 368 29.14 6.91 7.99
CA SER A 368 29.50 8.03 7.13
C SER A 368 28.58 8.13 5.91
N GLU A 369 28.33 7.00 5.24
CA GLU A 369 27.37 6.93 4.12
C GLU A 369 25.93 7.22 4.59
N CYS A 370 25.54 6.77 5.79
CA CYS A 370 24.26 7.14 6.39
C CYS A 370 24.17 8.65 6.66
N ALA A 371 25.26 9.27 7.11
CA ALA A 371 25.34 10.71 7.33
C ALA A 371 25.24 11.48 6.00
N GLU A 372 25.84 10.99 4.91
CA GLU A 372 25.67 11.55 3.58
C GLU A 372 24.21 11.48 3.08
N LEU A 373 23.55 10.34 3.27
CA LEU A 373 22.12 10.20 2.99
C LEU A 373 21.29 11.18 3.83
N LEU A 374 21.58 11.29 5.12
CA LEU A 374 20.87 12.22 6.01
C LEU A 374 21.08 13.68 5.60
N ARG A 375 22.30 14.09 5.23
CA ARG A 375 22.57 15.44 4.71
C ARG A 375 21.83 15.72 3.40
N LYS A 376 21.72 14.72 2.52
CA LYS A 376 20.98 14.85 1.25
C LYS A 376 19.46 14.97 1.46
N HIS A 377 18.91 14.23 2.41
CA HIS A 377 17.46 14.16 2.66
C HIS A 377 16.97 15.08 3.79
N GLU A 378 17.89 15.74 4.49
CA GLU A 378 17.71 16.66 5.63
C GLU A 378 17.22 15.98 6.92
N THR A 379 16.32 14.99 6.82
CA THR A 379 15.75 14.29 8.00
C THR A 379 15.65 12.78 7.79
N LEU A 380 15.68 12.01 8.89
CA LEU A 380 15.42 10.57 8.85
C LEU A 380 14.02 10.25 8.34
N ASP A 381 13.03 11.08 8.70
CA ASP A 381 11.65 10.91 8.24
C ASP A 381 11.54 11.01 6.71
N ALA A 382 12.33 11.88 6.07
CA ALA A 382 12.37 11.99 4.61
C ALA A 382 12.99 10.74 3.94
N ILE A 383 14.01 10.13 4.55
CA ILE A 383 14.60 8.87 4.06
C ILE A 383 13.58 7.73 4.14
N VAL A 384 12.88 7.64 5.27
CA VAL A 384 11.82 6.64 5.47
C VAL A 384 10.66 6.87 4.51
N ASP A 385 10.31 8.12 4.23
CA ASP A 385 9.25 8.44 3.29
C ASP A 385 9.60 8.10 1.83
N GLU A 386 10.86 8.28 1.43
CA GLU A 386 11.36 7.85 0.13
C GLU A 386 11.25 6.33 -0.03
N ALA A 387 11.51 5.55 1.03
CA ALA A 387 11.27 4.10 1.00
C ALA A 387 9.79 3.78 0.77
N ARG A 388 8.86 4.58 1.31
CA ARG A 388 7.40 4.37 1.21
C ARG A 388 6.77 4.85 -0.09
N ILE A 389 7.32 5.91 -0.71
CA ILE A 389 6.71 6.61 -1.84
C ILE A 389 6.40 5.72 -3.04
N ARG A 390 7.22 4.70 -3.23
CA ARG A 390 7.09 3.73 -4.31
C ARG A 390 5.76 2.95 -4.30
N TRP A 391 5.34 2.43 -3.15
CA TRP A 391 4.07 1.69 -3.05
C TRP A 391 2.88 2.63 -3.12
N ARG A 392 2.99 3.83 -2.55
CA ARG A 392 2.00 4.90 -2.68
C ARG A 392 1.73 5.24 -4.15
N ARG A 393 2.79 5.51 -4.92
CA ARG A 393 2.69 5.79 -6.36
C ARG A 393 2.10 4.60 -7.14
N SER A 394 2.53 3.38 -6.84
CA SER A 394 2.00 2.16 -7.49
C SER A 394 0.52 1.89 -7.15
N LEU A 395 0.06 2.27 -5.95
CA LEU A 395 -1.34 2.20 -5.54
C LEU A 395 -2.20 3.27 -6.19
N LEU A 396 -1.64 4.48 -6.36
CA LEU A 396 -2.38 5.62 -6.90
C LEU A 396 -2.94 5.31 -8.29
N ALA A 397 -2.18 4.64 -9.15
CA ALA A 397 -2.65 4.21 -10.47
C ALA A 397 -3.87 3.26 -10.39
N ASP A 398 -3.88 2.30 -9.45
CA ASP A 398 -5.03 1.40 -9.24
C ASP A 398 -6.25 2.15 -8.69
N ILE A 399 -6.02 3.16 -7.84
CA ILE A 399 -7.07 4.00 -7.25
C ILE A 399 -7.68 4.91 -8.31
N GLU A 400 -6.84 5.60 -9.10
CA GLU A 400 -7.27 6.46 -10.19
C GLU A 400 -8.06 5.68 -11.24
N ALA A 401 -7.64 4.45 -11.58
CA ALA A 401 -8.40 3.60 -12.50
C ALA A 401 -9.83 3.28 -12.03
N VAL A 402 -10.13 3.38 -10.73
CA VAL A 402 -11.48 3.15 -10.16
C VAL A 402 -12.24 4.45 -9.97
N LEU A 403 -11.56 5.50 -9.52
CA LEU A 403 -12.16 6.81 -9.24
C LEU A 403 -12.33 7.69 -10.48
N HIS A 404 -11.59 7.42 -11.55
CA HIS A 404 -11.69 8.14 -12.80
C HIS A 404 -12.77 7.48 -13.69
N CYS A 405 -13.87 8.18 -13.90
CA CYS A 405 -14.90 7.77 -14.86
C CYS A 405 -14.58 8.37 -16.23
N THR A 406 -14.29 7.51 -17.19
CA THR A 406 -14.16 7.87 -18.62
C THR A 406 -15.51 8.25 -19.26
N CYS A 407 -16.60 7.95 -18.55
CA CYS A 407 -17.98 8.20 -18.93
C CYS A 407 -18.46 9.65 -18.71
N CYS A 408 -17.68 10.50 -18.02
CA CYS A 408 -18.06 11.86 -17.67
C CYS A 408 -16.96 12.85 -18.05
N ASP A 409 -17.34 13.99 -18.64
CA ASP A 409 -16.41 15.04 -19.05
C ASP A 409 -15.69 15.73 -17.86
N SER A 410 -16.23 15.59 -16.65
CA SER A 410 -15.64 16.11 -15.40
C SER A 410 -15.82 15.11 -14.24
N PRO A 411 -14.89 14.16 -14.05
CA PRO A 411 -14.99 13.19 -12.97
C PRO A 411 -14.81 13.87 -11.61
N THR A 412 -15.90 14.04 -10.87
CA THR A 412 -15.87 14.58 -9.51
C THR A 412 -15.68 13.47 -8.49
N VAL A 413 -14.85 13.73 -7.48
CA VAL A 413 -14.70 12.86 -6.31
C VAL A 413 -15.25 13.57 -5.09
N THR A 414 -16.09 12.88 -4.31
CA THR A 414 -16.65 13.37 -3.04
C THR A 414 -16.09 12.57 -1.88
N ARG A 415 -15.58 13.23 -0.84
CA ARG A 415 -15.21 12.57 0.41
C ARG A 415 -16.40 12.51 1.36
N ILE A 416 -16.66 11.31 1.86
CA ILE A 416 -17.62 11.02 2.91
C ILE A 416 -16.84 10.45 4.09
N ASN A 417 -16.88 11.14 5.23
CA ASN A 417 -16.40 10.58 6.47
C ASN A 417 -17.38 9.50 6.92
N LEU A 418 -16.85 8.32 7.27
CA LEU A 418 -17.61 7.18 7.78
C LEU A 418 -17.55 7.10 9.33
N THR A 419 -16.82 8.03 9.94
CA THR A 419 -16.63 8.22 11.38
C THR A 419 -16.88 9.70 11.72
N ASP A 420 -17.24 10.01 12.98
CA ASP A 420 -17.54 11.36 13.47
C ASP A 420 -16.30 12.27 13.62
N SER A 421 -15.24 11.98 12.87
CA SER A 421 -13.97 12.69 12.92
C SER A 421 -13.57 13.20 11.55
N ASP A 422 -13.35 14.51 11.49
CA ASP A 422 -12.79 15.18 10.33
C ASP A 422 -11.26 15.04 10.28
N ALA A 423 -10.62 14.75 11.42
CA ALA A 423 -9.17 14.67 11.60
C ALA A 423 -8.71 13.28 12.02
N ILE A 424 -8.12 12.55 11.08
CA ILE A 424 -7.35 11.35 11.39
C ILE A 424 -6.10 11.79 12.16
N GLY A 425 -5.79 11.21 13.32
CA GLY A 425 -4.64 11.62 14.13
C GLY A 425 -4.81 12.92 14.94
N GLY A 426 -6.02 13.49 14.98
CA GLY A 426 -6.37 14.55 15.92
C GLY A 426 -6.49 14.02 17.35
N ASP A 427 -6.25 14.89 18.33
CA ASP A 427 -6.46 14.63 19.75
C ASP A 427 -7.97 14.56 20.08
N ASN A 428 -8.67 13.52 19.58
CA ASN A 428 -10.04 13.23 19.97
C ASN A 428 -10.03 12.06 20.97
N SER A 429 -10.32 12.37 22.23
CA SER A 429 -10.38 11.39 23.34
C SER A 429 -11.44 10.30 23.19
N ARG A 430 -12.27 10.36 22.13
CA ARG A 430 -13.39 9.45 21.90
C ARG A 430 -13.24 8.61 20.63
N GLN A 431 -12.16 8.75 19.88
CA GLN A 431 -12.00 8.12 18.58
C GLN A 431 -11.05 6.93 18.66
N ASP A 432 -11.50 5.76 18.18
CA ASP A 432 -10.70 4.53 18.08
C ASP A 432 -10.30 4.21 16.63
N MET A 433 -10.97 4.82 15.65
CA MET A 433 -10.74 4.60 14.22
C MET A 433 -11.14 5.84 13.42
N ALA A 434 -10.46 6.08 12.32
CA ALA A 434 -10.87 7.04 11.32
C ALA A 434 -11.08 6.33 9.98
N ALA A 435 -12.21 6.61 9.34
CA ALA A 435 -12.56 6.00 8.07
C ALA A 435 -13.19 7.04 7.13
N ALA A 436 -12.80 6.99 5.86
CA ALA A 436 -13.33 7.88 4.83
C ALA A 436 -13.51 7.10 3.53
N ALA A 437 -14.60 7.42 2.81
CA ALA A 437 -14.87 6.97 1.46
C ALA A 437 -14.70 8.15 0.49
N PHE A 438 -14.00 7.92 -0.61
CA PHE A 438 -13.84 8.83 -1.73
C PHE A 438 -14.65 8.25 -2.88
N VAL A 439 -15.75 8.92 -3.22
CA VAL A 439 -16.78 8.40 -4.12
C VAL A 439 -16.77 9.19 -5.41
N SER A 440 -16.66 8.47 -6.52
CA SER A 440 -16.85 8.99 -7.88
C SER A 440 -18.11 8.38 -8.51
N CYS A 441 -18.47 8.78 -9.72
CA CYS A 441 -19.55 8.14 -10.48
C CYS A 441 -19.27 6.67 -10.84
N SER A 442 -18.00 6.25 -11.02
CA SER A 442 -17.62 4.88 -11.40
C SER A 442 -17.31 3.97 -10.22
N GLY A 443 -16.72 4.51 -9.15
CA GLY A 443 -16.16 3.68 -8.09
C GLY A 443 -15.89 4.43 -6.79
N VAL A 444 -15.46 3.67 -5.78
CA VAL A 444 -15.18 4.18 -4.42
C VAL A 444 -13.85 3.66 -3.90
N LEU A 445 -13.05 4.55 -3.32
CA LEU A 445 -11.91 4.22 -2.46
C LEU A 445 -12.35 4.37 -1.01
N VAL A 446 -12.07 3.38 -0.18
CA VAL A 446 -12.27 3.48 1.27
C VAL A 446 -10.96 3.25 2.00
N THR A 447 -10.64 4.15 2.93
CA THR A 447 -9.42 4.11 3.73
C THR A 447 -9.76 3.98 5.20
N TRP A 448 -9.02 3.14 5.91
CA TRP A 448 -9.16 2.94 7.36
C TRP A 448 -7.83 3.12 8.07
N GLN A 449 -7.86 3.89 9.14
CA GLN A 449 -6.76 4.07 10.08
C GLN A 449 -7.26 3.80 11.49
N LEU A 450 -6.56 2.93 12.22
CA LEU A 450 -6.90 2.62 13.61
C LEU A 450 -6.12 3.54 14.55
N LEU A 451 -6.83 4.16 15.49
CA LEU A 451 -6.34 5.17 16.43
C LEU A 451 -6.88 4.85 17.83
N GLY A 452 -6.49 3.75 18.46
CA GLY A 452 -7.04 3.38 19.77
C GLY A 452 -6.50 4.24 20.90
N ARG A 453 -7.34 4.85 21.72
CA ARG A 453 -6.93 5.63 22.91
C ARG A 453 -6.99 4.81 24.20
N GLY A 454 -5.99 4.96 25.06
CA GLY A 454 -6.01 4.40 26.41
C GLY A 454 -7.08 5.06 27.25
N SER A 455 -7.98 4.25 27.83
CA SER A 455 -8.79 4.72 28.95
C SER A 455 -7.86 4.82 30.16
N TYR A 456 -7.65 6.03 30.67
CA TYR A 456 -7.27 6.21 32.07
C TYR A 456 -8.54 6.34 32.90
#